data_AF-A0A7J3TDJ1-F1
#
_entry.id   AF-A0A7J3TDJ1-F1
#
_cell.length_a   1.000
_cell.length_b   1.000
_cell.length_c   1.000
_cell.angle_alpha   90.00
_cell.angle_beta   90.00
_cell.angle_gamma   90.00
#
_symmetry.space_group_name_H-M   'P 1'
#
loop_
_entity.id
_entity.type
_entity.pdbx_description
1 polymer ?
#
loop_
_entity_poly.entity_id
_entity_poly.type
_entity_poly.pdbx_seq_one_letter_code
_entity_poly.pdbx_strand_id
1 'polypeptide(L)'
;MSITLIQNRGIFIPFVINGRKQAFENPDVFVASEAPLYLGIILKPSKGFWEYLKNSSEVVLCRNKEENCASFAIPYKIEVGENTIFFIKPDSMESLASSGIMENL
;
A
#
# COMPACT_ATOMS: atom_id res chain seq x y z
N MET A 1 10.89 -19.10 7.08
CA MET A 1 10.25 -17.77 7.30
C MET A 1 8.94 -17.81 6.55
N SER A 2 7.80 -17.77 7.25
CA SER A 2 6.47 -17.78 6.62
C SER A 2 6.04 -16.33 6.41
N ILE A 3 5.67 -15.96 5.19
CA ILE A 3 5.04 -14.66 4.92
C ILE A 3 3.55 -14.88 5.11
N THR A 4 2.99 -14.33 6.19
CA THR A 4 1.54 -14.33 6.39
C THR A 4 0.95 -13.21 5.54
N LEU A 5 0.28 -13.56 4.45
CA LEU A 5 -0.55 -12.63 3.72
C LEU A 5 -1.80 -12.35 4.54
N ILE A 6 -1.99 -11.09 4.94
CA ILE A 6 -3.18 -10.69 5.66
C ILE A 6 -4.28 -10.38 4.63
N GLN A 7 -5.48 -10.94 4.84
CA GLN A 7 -6.62 -10.59 4.00
C GLN A 7 -7.10 -9.17 4.36
N ASN A 8 -6.64 -8.19 3.60
CA ASN A 8 -6.85 -6.76 3.88
C ASN A 8 -8.23 -6.29 3.43
N ARG A 9 -9.28 -6.81 4.07
CA ARG A 9 -10.66 -6.39 3.77
C ARG A 9 -10.83 -4.94 4.17
N GLY A 10 -11.22 -4.12 3.21
CA GLY A 10 -11.52 -2.71 3.42
C GLY A 10 -10.33 -1.77 3.28
N ILE A 11 -9.13 -2.22 2.89
CA ILE A 11 -8.08 -1.26 2.51
C ILE A 11 -8.33 -0.80 1.06
N PHE A 12 -8.28 0.51 0.85
CA PHE A 12 -8.39 1.18 -0.44
C PHE A 12 -7.14 2.02 -0.69
N ILE A 13 -6.66 2.02 -1.93
CA ILE A 13 -5.61 2.94 -2.35
C ILE A 13 -6.21 3.85 -3.41
N PRO A 14 -6.54 5.12 -3.08
CA PRO A 14 -6.97 6.09 -4.09
C PRO A 14 -5.79 6.47 -4.99
N PHE A 15 -6.05 6.57 -6.30
CA PHE A 15 -5.06 6.99 -7.27
C PHE A 15 -5.71 7.73 -8.45
N VAL A 16 -4.91 8.48 -9.22
CA VAL A 16 -5.38 9.25 -10.37
C VAL A 16 -4.64 8.82 -11.62
N ILE A 17 -5.37 8.46 -12.67
CA ILE A 17 -4.80 8.16 -14.00
C ILE A 17 -5.55 8.98 -15.04
N ASN A 18 -4.81 9.72 -15.86
CA ASN A 18 -5.35 10.58 -16.91
C ASN A 18 -6.45 11.54 -16.39
N GLY A 19 -6.24 12.11 -15.20
CA GLY A 19 -7.19 13.02 -14.54
C GLY A 19 -8.44 12.34 -13.94
N ARG A 20 -8.56 11.01 -14.02
CA ARG A 20 -9.68 10.26 -13.42
C ARG A 20 -9.25 9.65 -12.09
N LYS A 21 -10.00 9.98 -11.03
CA LYS A 21 -9.89 9.32 -9.72
C LYS A 21 -10.36 7.87 -9.84
N GLN A 22 -9.60 6.96 -9.27
CA GLN A 22 -9.87 5.53 -9.16
C GLN A 22 -9.41 5.05 -7.78
N ALA A 23 -9.84 3.85 -7.38
CA ALA A 23 -9.38 3.21 -6.15
C ALA A 23 -9.00 1.76 -6.44
N PHE A 24 -7.90 1.30 -5.85
CA PHE A 24 -7.51 -0.10 -5.84
C PHE A 24 -8.00 -0.70 -4.52
N GLU A 25 -8.94 -1.64 -4.60
CA GLU A 25 -9.62 -2.21 -3.44
C GLU A 25 -8.93 -3.50 -3.00
N ASN A 26 -8.78 -3.69 -1.68
CA ASN A 26 -8.23 -4.87 -1.03
C ASN A 26 -6.84 -5.29 -1.57
N PRO A 27 -5.82 -4.41 -1.50
CA PRO A 27 -4.48 -4.76 -1.92
C PRO A 27 -3.90 -5.93 -1.12
N ASP A 28 -3.09 -6.76 -1.78
CA ASP A 28 -2.24 -7.74 -1.10
C ASP A 28 -1.09 -7.00 -0.39
N VAL A 29 -1.26 -6.80 0.91
CA VAL A 29 -0.33 -6.13 1.82
C VAL A 29 0.14 -7.10 2.89
N PHE A 30 1.41 -7.01 3.28
CA PHE A 30 2.00 -7.75 4.39
C PHE A 30 2.91 -6.86 5.22
N VAL A 31 3.13 -7.23 6.48
CA VAL A 31 4.13 -6.57 7.35
C VAL A 31 5.51 -7.13 7.01
N ALA A 32 6.39 -6.28 6.47
CA ALA A 32 7.76 -6.64 6.11
C ALA A 32 8.74 -6.46 7.29
N SER A 33 8.47 -5.49 8.16
CA SER A 33 9.21 -5.26 9.41
C SER A 33 8.31 -4.49 10.38
N GLU A 34 8.37 -4.80 11.67
CA GLU A 34 7.60 -4.10 12.71
C GLU A 34 8.38 -2.91 13.31
N ALA A 35 9.72 -2.98 13.32
CA ALA A 35 10.59 -1.98 13.93
C ALA A 35 11.93 -1.89 13.19
N PRO A 36 12.13 -0.90 12.31
CA PRO A 36 11.16 0.12 11.86
C PRO A 36 9.98 -0.48 11.09
N LEU A 37 8.80 0.17 11.14
CA LEU A 37 7.61 -0.33 10.44
C LEU A 37 7.76 -0.21 8.92
N TYR A 38 7.67 -1.34 8.23
CA TYR A 38 7.59 -1.46 6.79
C TYR A 38 6.46 -2.41 6.42
N LEU A 39 5.66 -2.01 5.44
CA LEU A 39 4.67 -2.85 4.78
C LEU A 39 5.15 -3.14 3.35
N GLY A 40 4.72 -4.26 2.78
CA GLY A 40 4.93 -4.59 1.37
C GLY A 40 3.60 -4.73 0.65
N ILE A 41 3.44 -4.05 -0.49
CA ILE A 41 2.33 -4.25 -1.43
C ILE A 41 2.82 -5.12 -2.59
N ILE A 42 2.15 -6.24 -2.86
CA ILE A 42 2.49 -7.14 -3.97
C ILE A 42 1.56 -6.88 -5.15
N LEU A 43 2.13 -6.62 -6.33
CA LEU A 43 1.36 -6.43 -7.56
C LEU A 43 2.02 -7.11 -8.75
N LYS A 44 1.18 -7.66 -9.63
CA LYS A 44 1.62 -8.06 -10.97
C LYS A 44 1.83 -6.84 -11.86
N PRO A 45 2.92 -6.77 -12.65
CA PRO A 45 3.10 -5.77 -13.68
C PRO A 45 1.88 -5.72 -14.60
N SER A 46 1.25 -4.55 -14.64
CA SER A 46 0.00 -4.34 -15.35
C SER A 46 -0.22 -2.85 -15.61
N LYS A 47 -1.00 -2.53 -16.65
CA LYS A 47 -1.42 -1.15 -16.89
C LYS A 47 -2.32 -0.67 -15.77
N GLY A 48 -2.22 0.61 -15.41
CA GLY A 48 -3.06 1.21 -14.40
C GLY A 48 -2.36 1.34 -13.05
N PHE A 49 -2.86 0.65 -12.03
CA PHE A 49 -2.42 0.86 -10.64
C PHE A 49 -0.95 0.51 -10.40
N TRP A 50 -0.45 -0.57 -10.99
CA TRP A 50 0.97 -0.91 -10.90
C TRP A 50 1.86 0.15 -11.56
N GLU A 51 1.50 0.64 -12.76
CA GLU A 51 2.25 1.73 -13.42
C GLU A 51 2.24 3.01 -12.60
N TYR A 52 1.10 3.32 -11.97
CA TYR A 52 0.97 4.44 -11.05
C TYR A 52 1.98 4.30 -9.90
N LEU A 53 1.94 3.21 -9.13
CA LEU A 53 2.87 3.00 -8.01
C LEU A 53 4.34 2.90 -8.45
N LYS A 54 4.60 2.32 -9.64
CA LYS A 54 5.94 2.26 -10.22
C LYS A 54 6.54 3.66 -10.40
N ASN A 55 5.73 4.66 -10.73
CA ASN A 55 6.19 6.03 -10.96
C ASN A 55 6.01 6.96 -9.74
N SER A 56 5.28 6.53 -8.70
CA SER A 56 5.09 7.31 -7.47
C SER A 56 6.23 7.11 -6.46
N SER A 57 6.47 8.15 -5.66
CA SER A 57 7.33 8.12 -4.46
C SER A 57 6.54 7.90 -3.16
N GLU A 58 5.22 8.00 -3.23
CA GLU A 58 4.31 7.91 -2.09
C GLU A 58 3.03 7.15 -2.48
N VAL A 59 2.33 6.66 -1.47
CA VAL A 59 1.01 6.04 -1.59
C VAL A 59 0.17 6.39 -0.39
N VAL A 60 -1.13 6.57 -0.61
CA VAL A 60 -2.12 6.75 0.46
C VAL A 60 -2.90 5.46 0.61
N LEU A 61 -2.97 4.92 1.82
CA LEU A 61 -3.88 3.81 2.14
C LEU A 61 -5.03 4.39 2.97
N CYS A 62 -6.25 3.95 2.69
CA CYS A 62 -7.46 4.35 3.40
C CYS A 62 -8.24 3.11 3.84
N ARG A 63 -8.83 3.13 5.04
CA ARG A 63 -9.69 2.05 5.53
C ARG A 63 -11.12 2.09 4.94
N ASN A 64 -11.56 3.24 4.45
CA ASN A 64 -12.84 3.39 3.75
C ASN A 64 -12.60 4.18 2.47
N LYS A 65 -13.58 4.22 1.54
CA LYS A 65 -13.52 4.98 0.27
C LYS A 65 -13.30 6.48 0.52
N GLU A 66 -12.04 6.87 0.74
CA GLU A 66 -11.51 8.22 1.01
C GLU A 66 -11.55 8.73 2.47
N GLU A 67 -11.88 7.89 3.45
CA GLU A 67 -11.79 8.24 4.89
C GLU A 67 -10.80 7.35 5.63
N ASN A 68 -10.27 7.86 6.75
CA ASN A 68 -9.31 7.16 7.61
C ASN A 68 -8.07 6.72 6.82
N CYS A 69 -7.35 7.72 6.31
CA CYS A 69 -6.20 7.52 5.44
C CYS A 69 -4.87 7.84 6.16
N ALA A 70 -3.81 7.15 5.75
CA ALA A 70 -2.44 7.49 6.11
C ALA A 70 -1.56 7.51 4.86
N SER A 71 -0.58 8.42 4.86
CA SER A 71 0.41 8.55 3.78
C SER A 71 1.65 7.72 4.09
N PHE A 72 2.18 7.09 3.05
CA PHE A 72 3.36 6.25 3.12
C PHE A 72 4.34 6.59 2.01
N ALA A 73 5.61 6.78 2.34
CA ALA A 73 6.68 6.81 1.38
C ALA A 73 6.93 5.42 0.78
N ILE A 74 7.35 5.35 -0.49
CA ILE A 74 7.78 4.14 -1.21
C ILE A 74 9.31 4.16 -1.39
N PRO A 75 10.10 3.84 -0.35
CA PRO A 75 11.56 3.95 -0.41
C PRO A 75 12.24 2.95 -1.35
N TYR A 76 11.66 1.77 -1.58
CA TYR A 76 12.25 0.79 -2.48
C TYR A 76 11.20 -0.13 -3.11
N LYS A 77 11.57 -0.67 -4.29
CA LYS A 77 10.75 -1.51 -5.15
C LYS A 77 11.62 -2.69 -5.59
N ILE A 78 11.11 -3.91 -5.50
CA ILE A 78 11.84 -5.11 -5.89
C ILE A 78 11.02 -5.88 -6.91
N GLU A 79 11.63 -6.26 -8.03
CA GLU A 79 11.03 -7.16 -9.02
C GLU A 79 11.38 -8.60 -8.64
N VAL A 80 10.37 -9.43 -8.42
CA VAL A 80 10.49 -10.83 -7.98
C VAL A 80 9.64 -11.71 -8.89
N GLY A 81 10.29 -12.36 -9.85
CA GLY A 81 9.60 -13.17 -10.86
C GLY A 81 8.59 -12.33 -11.64
N GLU A 82 7.31 -12.72 -11.57
CA GLU A 82 6.21 -12.02 -12.25
C GLU A 82 5.55 -10.94 -11.39
N ASN A 83 6.11 -10.59 -10.23
CA ASN A 83 5.55 -9.60 -9.32
C ASN A 83 6.53 -8.46 -9.04
N THR A 84 5.99 -7.32 -8.62
CA THR A 84 6.74 -6.24 -8.00
C THR A 84 6.26 -6.08 -6.56
N ILE A 85 7.21 -5.98 -5.63
CA ILE A 85 6.95 -5.66 -4.24
C ILE A 85 7.30 -4.20 -4.01
N PHE A 86 6.32 -3.41 -3.62
CA PHE A 86 6.48 -2.01 -3.22
C PHE A 86 6.57 -1.96 -1.72
N PHE A 87 7.74 -1.60 -1.19
CA PHE A 87 7.90 -1.44 0.24
C PHE A 87 7.56 -0.02 0.62
N ILE A 88 6.68 0.09 1.61
CA ILE A 88 6.12 1.36 2.06
C ILE A 88 6.36 1.52 3.55
N LYS A 89 6.58 2.76 3.98
CA LYS A 89 6.72 3.11 5.40
C LYS A 89 5.84 4.33 5.71
N PRO A 90 5.19 4.39 6.87
CA PRO A 90 4.36 5.54 7.20
C PRO A 90 5.24 6.78 7.35
N ASP A 91 4.72 7.93 6.91
CA ASP A 91 5.39 9.21 7.13
C ASP A 91 5.24 9.70 8.58
N SER A 92 4.16 9.26 9.26
CA SER A 92 3.89 9.52 10.67
C SER A 92 3.19 8.33 11.33
N MET A 93 3.73 7.87 12.45
CA MET A 93 3.11 6.81 13.27
C MET A 93 1.79 7.28 13.91
N GLU A 94 1.64 8.58 14.17
CA GLU A 94 0.40 9.16 14.71
C GLU A 94 -0.72 9.10 13.67
N SER A 95 -0.44 9.53 12.43
CA SER A 95 -1.39 9.44 11.32
C SER A 95 -1.80 8.00 11.04
N LEU A 96 -0.85 7.07 11.10
CA LEU A 96 -1.13 5.65 10.96
C LEU A 96 -2.06 5.13 12.07
N ALA A 97 -1.78 5.45 13.33
CA ALA A 97 -2.62 5.03 14.46
C ALA A 97 -4.06 5.57 14.32
N SER A 98 -4.24 6.83 13.90
CA SER A 98 -5.56 7.43 13.71
C SER A 98 -6.33 6.88 12.49
N SER A 99 -5.63 6.30 11.50
CA SER A 99 -6.27 5.74 10.31
C SER A 99 -6.92 4.36 10.53
N GLY A 100 -6.60 3.66 11.62
CA GLY A 100 -7.10 2.30 11.88
C GLY A 100 -6.68 1.25 10.84
N ILE A 101 -5.69 1.56 9.99
CA ILE A 101 -5.16 0.63 8.98
C ILE A 101 -4.55 -0.60 9.65
N MET A 102 -3.83 -0.40 10.76
CA MET A 102 -3.18 -1.48 11.53
C MET A 102 -4.17 -2.46 12.18
N GLU A 103 -5.46 -2.15 12.27
CA GLU A 103 -6.47 -3.10 12.76
C GLU A 103 -6.84 -4.16 11.71
N ASN A 104 -6.46 -3.93 10.45
CA ASN A 104 -6.81 -4.77 9.29
C ASN A 104 -5.58 -5.40 8.63
N LEU A 105 -4.40 -5.18 9.23
CA LEU A 105 -3.12 -5.83 8.94
C LEU A 105 -2.80 -6.78 10.10
#